data_AF-A0A1L4D113-F1
#
_entry.id   AF-A0A1L4D113-F1
#
_cell.length_a   1.000
_cell.length_b   1.000
_cell.length_c   1.000
_cell.angle_alpha   90.00
_cell.angle_beta   90.00
_cell.angle_gamma   90.00
#
_symmetry.space_group_name_H-M   'P 1'
#
loop_
_entity.id
_entity.type
_entity.pdbx_description
1 polymer ?
#
loop_
_entity_poly.entity_id
_entity_poly.type
_entity_poly.pdbx_seq_one_letter_code
_entity_poly.pdbx_strand_id
1 'polypeptide(L)'
;MQNSSSHDVLQSNKPKHHKLSMLGFSFLFIGFVLLDQATKFWSEKLYMVSSSLTDIRIFSQTSDHIFTIGSPSNWIQFETTYIRNTGAAWGFLGNLPENIRPYFFYILTSVAMLVILIFFFKTNPKQTLARLGIAFIFSGAAGNFIDRVWLHYVIDWIHFRWDLLGWNYDYPVFNVADCAVTCGVVLLIIDAVIDEIRNRKAKKNSKA
;
A
#
# COMPACT_ATOMS: atom_id res chain seq x y z
N MET A 1 -20.24 -51.55 -34.53
CA MET A 1 -20.49 -50.12 -34.81
C MET A 1 -19.96 -49.31 -33.63
N GLN A 2 -18.70 -48.88 -33.74
CA GLN A 2 -18.02 -48.00 -32.77
C GLN A 2 -17.93 -46.61 -33.40
N ASN A 3 -18.42 -45.58 -32.70
CA ASN A 3 -17.76 -44.31 -32.43
C ASN A 3 -18.79 -43.23 -32.04
N SER A 4 -18.96 -43.00 -30.73
CA SER A 4 -19.54 -41.74 -30.24
C SER A 4 -19.09 -41.37 -28.82
N SER A 5 -17.82 -41.59 -28.46
CA SER A 5 -17.37 -41.29 -27.08
C SER A 5 -16.07 -40.50 -26.95
N SER A 6 -15.45 -40.06 -28.05
CA SER A 6 -14.15 -39.37 -27.98
C SER A 6 -14.23 -37.84 -28.01
N HIS A 7 -15.38 -37.25 -28.34
CA HIS A 7 -15.51 -35.79 -28.48
C HIS A 7 -16.03 -35.06 -27.23
N ASP A 8 -16.66 -35.75 -26.27
CA ASP A 8 -17.24 -35.11 -25.08
C ASP A 8 -16.29 -35.01 -23.88
N VAL A 9 -15.13 -35.67 -23.91
CA VAL A 9 -14.18 -35.69 -22.78
C VAL A 9 -13.29 -34.44 -22.74
N LEU A 10 -13.31 -33.59 -23.77
CA LEU A 10 -12.42 -32.42 -23.88
C LEU A 10 -13.03 -31.07 -23.43
N GLN A 11 -14.29 -31.03 -22.96
CA GLN A 11 -14.92 -29.74 -22.62
C GLN A 11 -15.15 -29.43 -21.13
N SER A 12 -14.86 -30.34 -20.17
CA SER A 12 -15.31 -30.12 -18.79
C SER A 12 -14.28 -29.57 -17.77
N ASN A 13 -13.11 -29.07 -18.18
CA ASN A 13 -12.10 -28.62 -17.21
C ASN A 13 -11.59 -27.19 -17.48
N LYS A 14 -12.46 -26.19 -17.33
CA LYS A 14 -12.01 -24.84 -16.95
C LYS A 14 -12.04 -24.75 -15.42
N PRO A 15 -10.90 -24.45 -14.74
CA PRO A 15 -10.84 -24.47 -13.29
C PRO A 15 -11.69 -23.33 -12.70
N LYS A 16 -12.86 -23.67 -12.14
CA LYS A 16 -13.73 -22.74 -11.39
C LYS A 16 -12.99 -22.04 -10.23
N HIS A 17 -11.92 -22.66 -9.71
CA HIS A 17 -11.11 -22.12 -8.60
C HIS A 17 -10.41 -20.78 -8.89
N HIS A 18 -10.08 -20.47 -10.15
CA HIS A 18 -9.33 -19.24 -10.47
C HIS A 18 -10.21 -17.98 -10.40
N LYS A 19 -11.47 -18.04 -10.85
CA LYS A 19 -12.35 -16.86 -10.86
C LYS A 19 -12.72 -16.40 -9.44
N LEU A 20 -12.93 -17.35 -8.53
CA LEU A 20 -13.29 -17.04 -7.14
C LEU A 20 -12.15 -16.36 -6.39
N SER A 21 -10.88 -16.70 -6.69
CA SER A 21 -9.73 -16.02 -6.07
C SER A 21 -9.54 -14.59 -6.59
N MET A 22 -9.80 -14.34 -7.89
CA MET A 22 -9.70 -13.00 -8.48
C MET A 22 -10.71 -12.03 -7.87
N LEU A 23 -11.95 -12.47 -7.67
CA LEU A 23 -12.99 -11.65 -7.04
C LEU A 23 -12.60 -11.25 -5.60
N GLY A 24 -12.01 -12.17 -4.85
CA GLY A 24 -11.51 -11.89 -3.50
C GLY A 24 -10.39 -10.84 -3.48
N PHE A 25 -9.43 -10.93 -4.42
CA PHE A 25 -8.38 -9.91 -4.54
C PHE A 25 -8.93 -8.55 -4.99
N SER A 26 -9.91 -8.53 -5.90
CA SER A 26 -10.57 -7.29 -6.30
C SER A 26 -11.33 -6.63 -5.14
N PHE A 27 -12.04 -7.42 -4.33
CA PHE A 27 -12.71 -6.91 -3.14
C PHE A 27 -11.72 -6.34 -2.12
N LEU A 28 -10.63 -7.06 -1.86
CA LEU A 28 -9.58 -6.61 -0.96
C LEU A 28 -8.93 -5.31 -1.46
N PHE A 29 -8.61 -5.24 -2.76
CA PHE A 29 -8.06 -4.04 -3.40
C PHE A 29 -8.98 -2.83 -3.23
N ILE A 30 -10.25 -2.98 -3.62
CA ILE A 30 -11.24 -1.90 -3.52
C ILE A 30 -11.42 -1.50 -2.06
N GLY A 31 -11.51 -2.46 -1.14
CA GLY A 31 -11.65 -2.21 0.28
C GLY A 31 -10.52 -1.38 0.86
N PHE A 32 -9.26 -1.69 0.53
CA PHE A 32 -8.10 -0.92 1.01
C PHE A 32 -8.05 0.49 0.43
N VAL A 33 -8.35 0.65 -0.86
CA VAL A 33 -8.40 1.99 -1.48
C VAL A 33 -9.51 2.82 -0.85
N LEU A 34 -10.70 2.25 -0.65
CA LEU A 34 -11.81 2.96 0.00
C LEU A 34 -11.49 3.33 1.45
N LEU A 35 -10.86 2.43 2.20
CA LEU A 35 -10.42 2.70 3.57
C LEU A 35 -9.41 3.85 3.61
N ASP A 36 -8.41 3.82 2.75
CA ASP A 36 -7.41 4.90 2.63
C ASP A 36 -8.08 6.24 2.36
N GLN A 37 -8.88 6.33 1.29
CA GLN A 37 -9.57 7.56 0.90
C GLN A 37 -10.53 8.07 1.98
N ALA A 38 -11.26 7.17 2.65
CA ALA A 38 -12.15 7.53 3.75
C ALA A 38 -11.39 8.13 4.94
N THR A 39 -10.26 7.54 5.32
CA THR A 39 -9.45 8.05 6.45
C THR A 39 -8.77 9.39 6.13
N LYS A 40 -8.34 9.60 4.89
CA LYS A 40 -7.80 10.88 4.42
C LYS A 40 -8.85 11.98 4.42
N PHE A 41 -10.03 11.68 3.88
CA PHE A 41 -11.16 12.60 3.92
C PHE A 41 -11.59 12.94 5.35
N TRP A 42 -11.60 11.95 6.25
CA TRP A 42 -11.86 12.18 7.67
C TRP A 42 -10.84 13.14 8.30
N SER A 43 -9.54 12.92 8.08
CA SER A 43 -8.48 13.80 8.57
C SER A 43 -8.62 15.23 8.01
N GLU A 44 -8.86 15.37 6.71
CA GLU A 44 -9.09 16.67 6.08
C GLU A 44 -10.24 17.44 6.73
N LYS A 45 -11.38 16.77 6.97
CA LYS A 45 -12.55 17.41 7.57
C LYS A 45 -12.36 17.82 9.02
N LEU A 46 -11.55 17.07 9.76
CA LEU A 46 -11.34 17.31 11.19
C LEU A 46 -10.25 18.37 11.44
N TYR A 47 -9.17 18.34 10.65
CA TYR A 47 -7.95 19.09 10.93
C TYR A 47 -7.72 20.30 10.00
N MET A 48 -8.32 20.36 8.81
CA MET A 48 -8.02 21.44 7.87
C MET A 48 -8.61 22.78 8.33
N VAL A 49 -7.75 23.72 8.74
CA VAL A 49 -8.16 25.03 9.30
C VAL A 49 -8.41 26.11 8.24
N SER A 50 -7.92 25.95 7.01
CA SER A 50 -8.03 26.97 5.94
C SER A 50 -8.76 26.44 4.71
N SER A 51 -9.83 27.13 4.32
CA SER A 51 -10.72 26.84 3.19
C SER A 51 -10.52 27.81 2.01
N SER A 52 -9.31 28.35 1.81
CA SER A 52 -9.05 29.12 0.59
C SER A 52 -8.87 28.17 -0.60
N LEU A 53 -9.80 28.21 -1.55
CA LEU A 53 -9.74 27.49 -2.84
C LEU A 53 -8.52 27.90 -3.71
N THR A 54 -7.86 29.01 -3.38
CA THR A 54 -6.72 29.57 -4.14
C THR A 54 -5.43 29.58 -3.36
N ASP A 55 -5.46 29.29 -2.06
CA ASP A 55 -4.30 29.41 -1.18
C ASP A 55 -3.87 28.03 -0.65
N ILE A 56 -3.16 27.30 -1.51
CA ILE A 56 -2.51 26.02 -1.13
C ILE A 56 -1.38 26.27 -0.11
N ARG A 57 -1.00 27.54 0.14
CA ARG A 57 0.27 27.92 0.79
C ARG A 57 0.15 28.33 2.25
N ILE A 58 -1.03 28.70 2.75
CA ILE A 58 -1.23 28.99 4.18
C ILE A 58 -1.87 27.79 4.86
N PHE A 59 -1.02 26.87 5.31
CA PHE A 59 -1.38 25.71 6.10
C PHE A 59 -0.75 25.83 7.50
N SER A 60 -1.55 25.77 8.56
CA SER A 60 -1.03 25.50 9.90
C SER A 60 -1.17 24.02 10.19
N GLN A 61 -0.07 23.34 10.52
CA GLN A 61 -0.12 21.96 10.98
C GLN A 61 -0.93 21.89 12.28
N THR A 62 -2.12 21.32 12.18
CA THR A 62 -2.98 21.00 13.29
C THR A 62 -2.93 19.51 13.55
N SER A 63 -2.67 19.13 14.79
CA SER A 63 -2.73 17.75 15.25
C SER A 63 -3.61 17.68 16.49
N ASP A 64 -4.38 16.58 16.60
CA ASP A 64 -4.92 16.14 17.87
C ASP A 64 -4.05 15.00 18.38
N HIS A 65 -3.65 15.10 19.64
CA HIS A 65 -3.02 13.99 20.33
C HIS A 65 -4.07 12.96 20.74
N ILE A 66 -3.88 11.70 20.36
CA ILE A 66 -4.83 10.63 20.72
C ILE A 66 -4.36 9.90 21.97
N PHE A 67 -3.16 9.33 21.96
CA PHE A 67 -2.67 8.57 23.10
C PHE A 67 -1.15 8.55 23.23
N THR A 68 -0.70 8.33 24.47
CA THR A 68 0.71 8.07 24.81
C THR A 68 0.81 6.73 25.54
N ILE A 69 1.80 5.93 25.18
CA ILE A 69 2.18 4.71 25.90
C ILE A 69 3.50 4.95 26.64
N GLY A 70 3.59 4.44 27.87
CA GLY A 70 4.80 4.54 28.70
C GLY A 70 4.88 5.82 29.54
N SER A 71 3.74 6.41 29.94
CA SER A 71 3.69 7.55 30.86
C SER A 71 4.34 7.20 32.21
N PRO A 72 5.25 8.05 32.75
CA PRO A 72 5.56 9.43 32.36
C PRO A 72 6.68 9.60 31.34
N SER A 73 7.34 8.51 30.94
CA SER A 73 8.49 8.49 30.04
C SER A 73 8.15 8.57 28.54
N ASN A 74 6.87 8.68 28.19
CA ASN A 74 6.35 8.90 26.83
C ASN A 74 7.03 8.07 25.74
N TRP A 75 7.26 6.78 26.00
CA TRP A 75 7.99 5.89 25.10
C TRP A 75 7.44 5.90 23.69
N ILE A 76 6.12 5.98 23.55
CA ILE A 76 5.43 6.03 22.27
C ILE A 76 4.32 7.08 22.34
N GLN A 77 4.26 7.96 21.37
CA GLN A 77 3.22 8.96 21.18
C GLN A 77 2.55 8.76 19.83
N PHE A 78 1.22 8.78 19.83
CA PHE A 78 0.40 8.67 18.63
C PHE A 78 -0.54 9.87 18.54
N GLU A 79 -0.40 10.61 17.45
CA GLU A 79 -1.18 11.79 17.14
C GLU A 79 -1.82 11.63 15.75
N THR A 80 -2.96 12.27 15.56
CA THR A 80 -3.59 12.41 14.24
C THR A 80 -3.52 13.84 13.80
N THR A 81 -3.16 14.03 12.54
CA THR A 81 -2.92 15.35 11.96
C THR A 81 -3.44 15.37 10.53
N TYR A 82 -3.22 16.48 9.84
CA TYR A 82 -3.38 16.58 8.40
C TYR A 82 -2.11 17.21 7.84
N ILE A 83 -1.46 16.53 6.91
CA ILE A 83 -0.26 17.02 6.23
C ILE A 83 -0.44 16.84 4.73
N ARG A 84 -0.11 17.88 3.98
CA ARG A 84 -0.06 17.86 2.51
C ARG A 84 1.33 17.46 2.06
N ASN A 85 1.50 16.20 1.67
CA ASN A 85 2.76 15.70 1.16
C ASN A 85 2.84 15.88 -0.36
N THR A 86 3.57 16.90 -0.80
CA THR A 86 3.82 17.18 -2.23
C THR A 86 4.99 16.36 -2.80
N GLY A 87 5.75 15.68 -1.95
CA GLY A 87 6.89 14.84 -2.30
C GLY A 87 6.59 13.34 -2.17
N ALA A 88 7.64 12.56 -1.92
CA ALA A 88 7.56 11.15 -1.52
C ALA A 88 7.91 11.01 -0.03
N ALA A 89 8.15 9.76 0.41
CA ALA A 89 8.63 9.46 1.76
C ALA A 89 9.83 10.34 2.14
N TRP A 90 9.88 10.81 3.39
CA TRP A 90 10.94 11.68 3.92
C TRP A 90 11.12 13.01 3.17
N GLY A 91 10.07 13.50 2.48
CA GLY A 91 10.15 14.71 1.66
C GLY A 91 11.00 14.55 0.40
N PHE A 92 11.35 13.31 0.03
CA PHE A 92 12.15 13.03 -1.16
C PHE A 92 11.46 13.62 -2.40
N LEU A 93 12.24 14.35 -3.21
CA LEU A 93 11.77 15.09 -4.40
C LEU A 93 10.70 16.17 -4.13
N GLY A 94 10.49 16.56 -2.88
CA GLY A 94 9.64 17.70 -2.51
C GLY A 94 10.15 19.03 -3.08
N ASN A 95 11.46 19.19 -3.24
CA ASN A 95 12.08 20.43 -3.77
C ASN A 95 12.06 20.54 -5.31
N LEU A 96 11.45 19.59 -6.02
CA LEU A 96 11.28 19.71 -7.46
C LEU A 96 10.39 20.93 -7.81
N PRO A 97 10.64 21.60 -8.94
CA PRO A 97 9.78 22.68 -9.41
C PRO A 97 8.32 22.24 -9.50
N GLU A 98 7.39 23.07 -9.01
CA GLU A 98 5.96 22.70 -8.91
C GLU A 98 5.32 22.37 -10.27
N ASN A 99 5.87 22.94 -11.35
CA ASN A 99 5.45 22.66 -12.72
C ASN A 99 5.90 21.31 -13.26
N ILE A 100 6.85 20.62 -12.61
CA ILE A 100 7.40 19.32 -13.02
C ILE A 100 7.04 18.23 -12.02
N ARG A 101 7.04 18.55 -10.72
CA ARG A 101 6.87 17.62 -9.60
C ARG A 101 5.62 16.72 -9.73
N PRO A 102 4.40 17.24 -10.01
CA PRO A 102 3.21 16.39 -10.13
C PRO A 102 3.32 15.40 -11.29
N TYR A 103 3.75 15.86 -12.47
CA TYR A 103 3.90 15.00 -13.65
C TYR A 103 4.93 13.89 -13.44
N PHE A 104 6.04 14.19 -12.77
CA PHE A 104 7.03 13.19 -12.40
C PHE A 104 6.38 12.06 -11.58
N PHE A 105 5.64 12.40 -10.52
CA PHE A 105 4.98 11.39 -9.69
C PHE A 105 3.86 10.66 -10.44
N TYR A 106 3.14 11.33 -11.34
CA TYR A 106 2.11 10.67 -12.15
C TYR A 106 2.70 9.57 -13.02
N ILE A 107 3.78 9.89 -13.74
CA ILE A 107 4.46 8.93 -14.62
C ILE A 107 5.06 7.79 -13.79
N LEU A 108 5.81 8.14 -12.73
CA LEU A 108 6.49 7.16 -11.89
C LEU A 108 5.50 6.16 -11.28
N THR A 109 4.43 6.65 -10.65
CA THR A 109 3.44 5.78 -9.99
C THR A 109 2.63 4.98 -11.01
N SER A 110 2.28 5.56 -12.18
CA SER A 110 1.59 4.82 -13.25
C SER A 110 2.43 3.66 -13.78
N VAL A 111 3.72 3.89 -14.02
CA VAL A 111 4.66 2.85 -14.47
C VAL A 111 4.82 1.78 -13.39
N ALA A 112 5.00 2.18 -12.13
CA ALA A 112 5.10 1.24 -11.01
C ALA A 112 3.84 0.37 -10.89
N MET A 113 2.66 0.97 -10.92
CA MET A 113 1.38 0.24 -10.87
C MET A 113 1.22 -0.74 -12.03
N LEU A 114 1.60 -0.35 -13.25
CA LEU A 114 1.58 -1.25 -14.42
C LEU A 114 2.51 -2.44 -14.21
N VAL A 115 3.73 -2.21 -13.72
CA VAL A 115 4.70 -3.28 -13.41
C VAL A 115 4.15 -4.21 -12.35
N ILE A 116 3.61 -3.68 -11.25
CA ILE A 116 2.98 -4.45 -10.16
C ILE A 116 1.83 -5.31 -10.69
N LEU A 117 0.99 -4.75 -11.57
CA LEU A 117 -0.13 -5.47 -12.18
C LEU A 117 0.37 -6.61 -13.08
N ILE A 118 1.41 -6.38 -13.89
CA ILE A 118 2.06 -7.44 -14.68
C ILE A 118 2.58 -8.55 -13.78
N PHE A 119 3.25 -8.21 -12.67
CA PHE A 119 3.73 -9.19 -11.70
C PHE A 119 2.56 -9.99 -11.10
N PHE A 120 1.46 -9.34 -10.72
CA PHE A 120 0.28 -10.03 -10.19
C PHE A 120 -0.23 -11.14 -11.11
N PHE A 121 -0.31 -10.86 -12.42
CA PHE A 121 -0.78 -11.83 -13.41
C PHE A 121 0.25 -12.88 -13.79
N LYS A 122 1.55 -12.58 -13.64
CA LYS A 122 2.63 -13.56 -13.83
C LYS A 122 2.81 -14.50 -12.64
N THR A 123 2.47 -14.05 -11.43
CA THR A 123 2.58 -14.86 -10.20
C THR A 123 1.60 -16.03 -10.23
N ASN A 124 2.09 -17.22 -9.88
CA ASN A 124 1.30 -18.44 -9.92
C ASN A 124 0.07 -18.30 -8.98
N PRO A 125 -1.16 -18.69 -9.40
CA PRO A 125 -2.33 -18.67 -8.53
C PRO A 125 -2.19 -19.41 -7.20
N LYS A 126 -1.27 -20.39 -7.10
CA LYS A 126 -0.97 -21.11 -5.86
C LYS A 126 -0.09 -20.31 -4.89
N GLN A 127 0.63 -19.29 -5.34
CA GLN A 127 1.45 -18.40 -4.51
C GLN A 127 0.56 -17.31 -3.91
N THR A 128 -0.36 -17.72 -3.02
CA THR A 128 -1.38 -16.83 -2.45
C THR A 128 -0.77 -15.69 -1.62
N LEU A 129 0.31 -15.97 -0.88
CA LEU A 129 0.99 -14.96 -0.06
C LEU A 129 1.68 -13.89 -0.92
N ALA A 130 2.42 -14.31 -1.96
CA ALA A 130 2.97 -13.38 -2.95
C ALA A 130 1.88 -12.50 -3.60
N ARG A 131 0.77 -13.11 -4.05
CA ARG A 131 -0.34 -12.39 -4.67
C ARG A 131 -1.02 -11.42 -3.71
N LEU A 132 -1.13 -11.79 -2.43
CA LEU A 132 -1.62 -10.90 -1.40
C LEU A 132 -0.68 -9.71 -1.23
N GLY A 133 0.63 -9.94 -1.11
CA GLY A 133 1.62 -8.86 -1.03
C GLY A 133 1.53 -7.89 -2.22
N ILE A 134 1.46 -8.42 -3.44
CA ILE A 134 1.30 -7.61 -4.66
C ILE A 134 0.00 -6.80 -4.64
N ALA A 135 -1.12 -7.40 -4.22
CA ALA A 135 -2.40 -6.70 -4.11
C ALA A 135 -2.35 -5.55 -3.10
N PHE A 136 -1.70 -5.75 -1.95
CA PHE A 136 -1.49 -4.71 -0.94
C PHE A 136 -0.66 -3.53 -1.49
N ILE A 137 0.47 -3.82 -2.16
CA ILE A 137 1.31 -2.79 -2.79
C ILE A 137 0.51 -2.02 -3.84
N PHE A 138 -0.22 -2.73 -4.71
CA PHE A 138 -1.03 -2.10 -5.74
C PHE A 138 -2.13 -1.20 -5.14
N SER A 139 -2.80 -1.65 -4.09
CA SER A 139 -3.85 -0.89 -3.38
C SER A 139 -3.31 0.40 -2.78
N GLY A 140 -2.16 0.34 -2.08
CA GLY A 140 -1.54 1.52 -1.50
C GLY A 140 -1.00 2.48 -2.57
N ALA A 141 -0.37 1.97 -3.62
CA ALA A 141 0.05 2.78 -4.76
C ALA A 141 -1.14 3.49 -5.42
N ALA A 142 -2.27 2.80 -5.59
CA ALA A 142 -3.49 3.37 -6.16
C ALA A 142 -4.09 4.46 -5.25
N GLY A 143 -4.18 4.25 -3.93
CA GLY A 143 -4.70 5.25 -2.98
C GLY A 143 -3.90 6.55 -3.03
N ASN A 144 -2.58 6.46 -2.97
CA ASN A 144 -1.69 7.62 -3.08
C ASN A 144 -1.63 8.23 -4.49
N PHE A 145 -1.96 7.48 -5.54
CA PHE A 145 -2.08 7.99 -6.90
C PHE A 145 -3.36 8.80 -7.08
N ILE A 146 -4.47 8.33 -6.51
CA ILE A 146 -5.76 9.04 -6.52
C ILE A 146 -5.57 10.44 -5.94
N ASP A 147 -5.06 10.56 -4.70
CA ASP A 147 -4.80 11.88 -4.11
C ASP A 147 -3.97 12.78 -5.02
N ARG A 148 -2.89 12.25 -5.60
CA ARG A 148 -2.02 13.04 -6.48
C ARG A 148 -2.78 13.53 -7.72
N VAL A 149 -3.65 12.73 -8.32
CA VAL A 149 -4.43 13.13 -9.50
C VAL A 149 -5.48 14.19 -9.14
N TRP A 150 -6.15 14.05 -7.98
CA TRP A 150 -7.27 14.93 -7.60
C TRP A 150 -6.84 16.18 -6.82
N LEU A 151 -5.78 16.08 -6.01
CA LEU A 151 -5.34 17.08 -5.04
C LEU A 151 -3.93 17.64 -5.35
N HIS A 152 -3.16 16.99 -6.23
CA HIS A 152 -1.73 17.29 -6.50
C HIS A 152 -0.75 17.04 -5.34
N TYR A 153 -1.23 16.54 -4.21
CA TYR A 153 -0.46 16.09 -3.05
C TYR A 153 -1.11 14.85 -2.45
N VAL A 154 -0.44 14.21 -1.50
CA VAL A 154 -1.00 13.10 -0.69
C VAL A 154 -1.39 13.63 0.68
N ILE A 155 -2.51 13.16 1.22
CA ILE A 155 -2.91 13.47 2.60
C ILE A 155 -2.26 12.44 3.54
N ASP A 156 -1.36 12.91 4.40
CA ASP A 156 -0.75 12.14 5.47
C ASP A 156 -1.33 12.57 6.81
N TRP A 157 -1.68 11.61 7.68
CA TRP A 157 -2.43 11.92 8.90
C TRP A 157 -2.01 11.12 10.14
N ILE A 158 -1.28 10.02 9.98
CA ILE A 158 -0.81 9.17 11.07
C ILE A 158 0.55 9.69 11.54
N HIS A 159 0.65 10.24 12.75
CA HIS A 159 1.90 10.74 13.31
C HIS A 159 2.33 9.88 14.50
N PHE A 160 3.53 9.31 14.41
CA PHE A 160 4.10 8.45 15.44
C PHE A 160 5.46 8.98 15.89
N ARG A 161 5.62 9.23 17.20
CA ARG A 161 6.91 9.58 17.80
C ARG A 161 7.25 8.58 18.89
N TRP A 162 8.54 8.29 19.08
CA TRP A 162 8.97 7.46 20.19
C TRP A 162 10.24 8.01 20.83
N ASP A 163 10.33 7.85 22.16
CA ASP A 163 11.54 8.14 22.94
C ASP A 163 12.05 6.82 23.52
N LEU A 164 13.30 6.48 23.22
CA LEU A 164 13.97 5.33 23.81
C LEU A 164 15.34 5.75 24.34
N LEU A 165 15.54 5.61 25.66
CA LEU A 165 16.81 5.86 26.34
C LEU A 165 17.39 7.27 26.07
N GLY A 166 16.52 8.29 25.93
CA GLY A 166 16.90 9.66 25.63
C GLY A 166 17.05 9.97 24.15
N TRP A 167 16.79 8.99 23.26
CA TRP A 167 16.73 9.20 21.83
C TRP A 167 15.29 9.45 21.39
N ASN A 168 15.01 10.72 21.09
CA ASN A 168 13.72 11.18 20.58
C ASN A 168 13.69 11.05 19.06
N TYR A 169 12.84 10.17 18.55
CA TYR A 169 12.65 9.97 17.13
C TYR A 169 11.25 10.39 16.70
N ASP A 170 11.20 11.24 15.68
CA ASP A 170 9.97 11.70 15.04
C ASP A 170 9.84 11.03 13.66
N TYR A 171 8.90 10.09 13.54
CA TYR A 171 8.66 9.38 12.28
C TYR A 171 7.78 10.24 11.36
N PRO A 172 8.09 10.34 10.06
CA PRO A 172 7.31 11.10 9.09
C PRO A 172 5.87 10.64 9.13
N VAL A 173 4.98 11.61 9.06
CA VAL A 173 3.56 11.33 9.01
C VAL A 173 3.26 10.53 7.75
N PHE A 174 2.42 9.51 7.88
CA PHE A 174 2.06 8.59 6.80
C PHE A 174 0.55 8.35 6.79
N ASN A 175 0.09 7.48 5.89
CA ASN A 175 -1.32 7.13 5.76
C ASN A 175 -1.55 5.61 5.60
N VAL A 176 -2.81 5.23 5.41
CA VAL A 176 -3.21 3.81 5.27
C VAL A 176 -2.65 3.20 3.99
N ALA A 177 -2.56 3.95 2.88
CA ALA A 177 -1.90 3.50 1.67
C ALA A 177 -0.40 3.17 1.88
N ASP A 178 0.33 3.95 2.68
CA ASP A 178 1.73 3.66 3.01
C ASP A 178 1.87 2.40 3.87
N CYS A 179 0.95 2.19 4.81
CA CYS A 179 0.83 0.93 5.55
C CYS A 179 0.60 -0.24 4.60
N ALA A 180 -0.30 -0.10 3.63
CA ALA A 180 -0.60 -1.16 2.67
C ALA A 180 0.63 -1.51 1.81
N VAL A 181 1.37 -0.52 1.31
CA VAL A 181 2.64 -0.75 0.61
C VAL A 181 3.64 -1.48 1.50
N THR A 182 3.85 -0.99 2.72
CA THR A 182 4.83 -1.56 3.67
C THR A 182 4.48 -3.01 4.02
N CYS A 183 3.23 -3.30 4.40
CA CYS A 183 2.77 -4.65 4.67
C CYS A 183 2.90 -5.55 3.44
N GLY A 184 2.58 -5.04 2.25
CA GLY A 184 2.71 -5.79 1.01
C GLY A 184 4.16 -6.18 0.71
N VAL A 185 5.12 -5.28 0.92
CA VAL A 185 6.56 -5.58 0.79
C VAL A 185 7.00 -6.63 1.81
N VAL A 186 6.58 -6.50 3.08
CA VAL A 186 6.88 -7.49 4.12
C VAL A 186 6.34 -8.87 3.75
N LEU A 187 5.12 -8.96 3.22
CA LEU A 187 4.53 -10.23 2.76
C LEU A 187 5.34 -10.87 1.64
N LEU A 188 5.85 -10.08 0.69
CA LEU A 188 6.73 -10.58 -0.38
C LEU A 188 8.06 -11.10 0.15
N ILE A 189 8.65 -10.42 1.12
CA ILE A 189 9.89 -10.86 1.77
C ILE A 189 9.64 -12.20 2.49
N ILE A 190 8.54 -12.31 3.26
CA ILE A 190 8.17 -13.54 3.96
C ILE A 190 7.98 -14.70 2.96
N ASP A 191 7.26 -14.47 1.86
CA ASP A 191 7.05 -15.48 0.82
C ASP A 191 8.38 -15.98 0.23
N ALA A 192 9.27 -15.05 -0.13
CA ALA A 192 10.59 -15.38 -0.67
C ALA A 192 11.46 -16.20 0.33
N VAL A 193 11.43 -15.84 1.62
CA VAL A 193 12.16 -16.57 2.67
C VAL A 193 11.60 -17.98 2.85
N ILE A 194 10.28 -18.14 2.86
CA ILE A 194 9.63 -19.45 2.99
C ILE A 194 9.98 -20.35 1.80
N ASP A 195 9.96 -19.82 0.58
CA ASP A 195 10.28 -20.56 -0.64
C ASP A 195 11.74 -21.01 -0.67
N GLU A 196 12.67 -20.16 -0.23
CA GLU A 196 14.08 -20.55 -0.09
C GLU A 196 14.28 -21.67 0.94
N ILE A 197 13.61 -21.60 2.09
CA ILE A 197 13.67 -22.66 3.12
C ILE A 197 13.15 -23.99 2.57
N ARG A 198 12.05 -23.98 1.82
CA ARG A 198 11.47 -25.18 1.19
C ARG A 198 12.43 -25.78 0.16
N ASN A 199 13.05 -24.95 -0.66
CA ASN A 199 14.03 -25.38 -1.66
C ASN A 199 15.27 -26.04 -1.03
N ARG A 200 15.75 -25.50 0.10
CA ARG A 200 16.86 -26.10 0.85
C ARG A 200 16.52 -27.47 1.43
N LYS A 201 15.32 -27.62 2.01
CA LYS A 201 14.84 -28.90 2.55
C LYS A 201 14.71 -29.95 1.45
N ALA A 202 14.16 -29.59 0.29
CA ALA A 202 14.03 -30.50 -0.84
C ALA A 202 15.41 -31.00 -1.33
N LYS A 203 16.40 -30.10 -1.47
CA LYS A 203 17.78 -30.47 -1.84
C LYS A 203 18.49 -31.35 -0.81
N LYS A 204 18.17 -31.20 0.48
CA LYS A 204 18.73 -32.05 1.55
C LYS A 204 18.14 -33.45 1.47
N ASN A 205 16.82 -33.56 1.30
CA ASN A 205 16.12 -34.84 1.22
C ASN A 205 16.46 -35.63 -0.05
N SER A 206 16.81 -34.97 -1.16
CA SER A 206 17.25 -35.65 -2.38
C SER A 206 18.70 -36.16 -2.32
N LYS A 207 19.46 -35.81 -1.27
CA LYS A 207 20.86 -36.22 -1.06
C LYS A 207 21.02 -37.25 0.06
N ALA A 208 19.96 -37.55 0.81
CA ALA A 208 19.89 -38.58 1.84
C ALA A 208 19.24 -39.83 1.26
#